data_AF-A0A934AD59-F1
#
_entry.id   AF-A0A934AD59-F1
#
_cell.length_a   1.000
_cell.length_b   1.000
_cell.length_c   1.000
_cell.angle_alpha   90.00
_cell.angle_beta   90.00
_cell.angle_gamma   90.00
#
_symmetry.space_group_name_H-M   'P 1'
#
loop_
_entity.id
_entity.type
_entity.pdbx_description
1 polymer ?
#
loop_
_entity_poly.entity_id
_entity_poly.type
_entity_poly.pdbx_seq_one_letter_code
_entity_poly.pdbx_strand_id
1 'polypeptide(L)'
;MKLEQFYEIITERKKTMPDNSYVASLFREGCDRIIQKIGEEATEVVIAAKNSDKKRLIEEISDLWFHMLVLLASKNISLDEINEELEKRQK
;
A
#
# COMPACT_ATOMS: atom_id res chain seq x y z
N MET A 1 -13.92 -5.28 2.87
CA MET A 1 -13.43 -4.88 1.54
C MET A 1 -12.20 -5.73 1.26
N LYS A 2 -12.10 -6.32 0.07
CA LYS A 2 -10.91 -7.10 -0.34
C LYS A 2 -9.83 -6.17 -0.93
N LEU A 3 -8.60 -6.65 -1.07
CA LEU A 3 -7.50 -5.84 -1.59
C LEU A 3 -7.73 -5.35 -3.02
N GLU A 4 -8.34 -6.18 -3.85
CA GLU A 4 -8.64 -5.87 -5.25
C GLU A 4 -9.59 -4.66 -5.34
N GLN A 5 -10.68 -4.71 -4.57
CA GLN A 5 -11.65 -3.60 -4.47
C GLN A 5 -10.99 -2.32 -3.96
N PHE A 6 -10.06 -2.44 -3.02
CA PHE A 6 -9.36 -1.28 -2.48
C PHE A 6 -8.38 -0.68 -3.48
N TYR A 7 -7.67 -1.52 -4.23
CA TYR A 7 -6.79 -1.09 -5.31
C TYR A 7 -7.54 -0.40 -6.45
N GLU A 8 -8.75 -0.87 -6.78
CA GLU A 8 -9.64 -0.18 -7.73
C GLU A 8 -9.97 1.24 -7.26
N ILE A 9 -10.33 1.42 -6.00
CA ILE A 9 -10.59 2.74 -5.39
C ILE A 9 -9.34 3.63 -5.43
N ILE A 10 -8.15 3.08 -5.13
CA ILE A 10 -6.89 3.82 -5.20
C ILE A 10 -6.63 4.30 -6.63
N THR A 11 -6.84 3.42 -7.62
CA THR A 11 -6.65 3.71 -9.04
C THR A 11 -7.65 4.75 -9.54
N GLU A 12 -8.91 4.67 -9.09
CA GLU A 12 -9.93 5.68 -9.38
C GLU A 12 -9.54 7.04 -8.81
N ARG A 13 -9.06 7.09 -7.56
CA ARG A 13 -8.59 8.32 -6.91
C ARG A 13 -7.36 8.91 -7.60
N LYS A 14 -6.46 8.07 -8.15
CA LYS A 14 -5.35 8.51 -9.00
C LYS A 14 -5.85 9.23 -10.26
N LYS A 15 -6.96 8.75 -10.86
CA LYS A 15 -7.54 9.32 -12.08
C LYS A 15 -8.32 10.61 -11.81
N THR A 16 -9.11 10.61 -10.75
CA THR A 16 -10.06 11.71 -10.43
C THR A 16 -9.42 12.83 -9.61
N MET A 17 -8.32 12.55 -8.91
CA MET A 17 -7.55 13.51 -8.09
C MET A 17 -8.39 14.42 -7.17
N PRO A 18 -9.34 13.88 -6.38
CA PRO A 18 -10.18 14.70 -5.50
C PRO A 18 -9.34 15.46 -4.47
N ASP A 19 -9.67 16.74 -4.24
CA ASP A 19 -8.88 17.63 -3.38
C ASP A 19 -8.76 17.13 -1.94
N ASN A 20 -9.86 16.63 -1.37
CA ASN A 20 -9.94 16.15 0.02
C ASN A 20 -9.57 14.66 0.20
N SER A 21 -8.73 14.09 -0.67
CA SER A 21 -8.30 12.70 -0.57
C SER A 21 -6.82 12.57 -0.23
N TYR A 22 -6.54 11.81 0.83
CA TYR A 22 -5.17 11.43 1.19
C TYR A 22 -4.46 10.66 0.07
N VAL A 23 -5.16 9.76 -0.62
CA VAL A 23 -4.59 9.04 -1.77
C VAL A 23 -4.18 10.01 -2.88
N ALA A 24 -5.00 11.01 -3.18
CA ALA A 24 -4.66 12.03 -4.17
C ALA A 24 -3.47 12.90 -3.71
N SER A 25 -3.34 13.20 -2.41
CA SER A 25 -2.18 13.94 -1.90
C SER A 25 -0.89 13.15 -2.09
N LEU A 26 -0.88 11.84 -1.80
CA LEU A 26 0.28 10.98 -2.03
C LEU A 26 0.73 10.98 -3.51
N PHE A 27 -0.23 10.97 -4.45
CA PHE A 27 0.10 11.07 -5.87
C PHE A 27 0.63 12.46 -6.27
N ARG A 28 0.15 13.54 -5.63
CA ARG A 28 0.68 14.90 -5.82
C ARG A 28 2.09 15.06 -5.23
N GLU A 29 2.33 14.48 -4.07
CA GLU A 29 3.63 14.49 -3.37
C GLU A 29 4.68 13.62 -4.09
N GLY A 30 4.24 12.62 -4.85
CA GLY A 30 5.08 11.86 -5.78
C GLY A 30 5.78 10.65 -5.16
N CYS A 31 6.67 10.05 -5.94
CA CYS A 31 7.27 8.75 -5.63
C CYS A 31 8.05 8.75 -4.31
N ASP A 32 8.80 9.82 -4.02
CA ASP A 32 9.66 9.92 -2.84
C ASP A 32 8.85 9.83 -1.54
N ARG A 33 7.68 10.49 -1.50
CA ARG A 33 6.78 10.41 -0.36
C ARG A 33 6.22 9.00 -0.18
N ILE A 34 5.82 8.35 -1.27
CA ILE A 34 5.23 7.00 -1.23
C ILE A 34 6.26 6.01 -0.69
N ILE A 35 7.50 6.02 -1.18
CA ILE A 35 8.54 5.08 -0.72
C ILE A 35 9.03 5.41 0.70
N GLN A 36 9.00 6.69 1.10
CA GLN A 36 9.27 7.09 2.50
C GLN A 36 8.26 6.44 3.44
N LYS A 37 6.96 6.52 3.12
CA LYS A 37 5.91 5.88 3.91
C LYS A 37 6.08 4.36 3.97
N ILE A 38 6.42 3.71 2.86
CA ILE A 38 6.71 2.26 2.87
C ILE A 38 7.83 1.91 3.85
N GLY A 39 8.92 2.69 3.86
CA GLY A 39 10.04 2.47 4.79
C GLY A 39 9.67 2.69 6.26
N GLU A 40 8.85 3.70 6.53
CA GLU A 40 8.28 3.99 7.85
C GLU A 40 7.44 2.80 8.34
N GLU A 41 6.40 2.42 7.59
CA GLU A 41 5.48 1.34 7.98
C GLU A 41 6.21 -0.01 8.12
N ALA A 42 7.16 -0.31 7.23
CA ALA A 42 7.97 -1.53 7.35
C ALA A 42 8.76 -1.58 8.66
N THR A 43 9.31 -0.44 9.10
CA THR A 43 10.02 -0.33 10.37
C THR A 43 9.05 -0.50 11.55
N GLU A 44 7.86 0.08 11.45
CA GLU A 44 6.84 -0.03 12.48
C GLU A 44 6.31 -1.47 12.62
N VAL A 45 6.09 -2.20 11.52
CA VAL A 45 5.76 -3.64 11.52
C VAL A 45 6.78 -4.45 12.32
N VAL A 46 8.08 -4.21 12.08
CA VAL A 46 9.17 -4.90 12.80
C VAL A 46 9.11 -4.62 14.30
N ILE A 47 8.87 -3.36 14.69
CA ILE A 47 8.76 -2.95 16.10
C ILE A 47 7.53 -3.58 16.76
N ALA A 48 6.36 -3.52 16.10
CA ALA A 48 5.11 -4.07 16.60
C ALA A 48 5.19 -5.59 16.79
N ALA A 49 5.78 -6.30 15.82
CA ALA A 49 6.03 -7.73 15.90
C ALA A 49 6.94 -8.08 17.08
N LYS A 50 8.05 -7.34 17.25
CA LYS A 50 9.00 -7.52 18.36
C LYS A 50 8.37 -7.26 19.73
N ASN A 51 7.41 -6.34 19.83
CA ASN A 51 6.72 -6.02 21.07
C ASN A 51 5.51 -6.92 21.38
N SER A 52 5.19 -7.90 20.52
CA SER A 52 4.02 -8.79 20.67
C SER A 52 2.68 -8.04 20.77
N ASP A 53 2.59 -6.83 20.21
CA ASP A 53 1.34 -6.07 20.15
C ASP A 53 0.56 -6.48 18.90
N LYS A 54 -0.37 -7.41 19.08
CA LYS A 54 -1.21 -7.92 17.99
C LYS A 54 -2.03 -6.82 17.33
N LYS A 55 -2.53 -5.84 18.10
CA LYS A 55 -3.38 -4.78 17.56
C LYS A 55 -2.54 -3.87 16.69
N ARG A 56 -1.41 -3.38 17.22
CA ARG A 56 -0.50 -2.53 16.47
C ARG A 56 0.03 -3.23 15.24
N LEU A 57 0.42 -4.50 15.34
CA LEU A 57 0.91 -5.27 14.19
C LEU A 57 -0.11 -5.34 13.05
N ILE A 58 -1.40 -5.51 13.34
CA ILE A 58 -2.45 -5.49 12.32
C ILE A 58 -2.58 -4.10 11.68
N GLU A 59 -2.46 -3.03 12.47
CA GLU A 59 -2.47 -1.65 11.98
C GLU A 59 -1.31 -1.40 11.00
N GLU A 60 -0.06 -1.68 11.40
CA GLU A 60 1.10 -1.38 10.55
C GLU A 60 1.16 -2.24 9.29
N ILE A 61 0.73 -3.51 9.36
CA ILE A 61 0.65 -4.36 8.17
C ILE A 61 -0.39 -3.80 7.21
N SER A 62 -1.50 -3.29 7.72
CA SER A 62 -2.55 -2.68 6.89
C SER A 62 -2.06 -1.40 6.23
N ASP A 63 -1.32 -0.56 6.96
CA ASP A 63 -0.74 0.68 6.42
C ASP A 63 0.37 0.40 5.41
N LEU A 64 1.23 -0.60 5.69
CA LEU A 64 2.23 -1.06 4.73
C LEU A 64 1.57 -1.57 3.44
N TRP A 65 0.54 -2.40 3.54
CA TRP A 65 -0.20 -2.90 2.38
C TRP A 65 -0.85 -1.75 1.61
N PHE A 66 -1.49 -0.80 2.31
CA PHE A 66 -2.05 0.39 1.67
C PHE A 66 -1.01 1.15 0.86
N HIS A 67 0.15 1.46 1.45
CA HIS A 67 1.20 2.19 0.76
C HIS A 67 1.85 1.41 -0.39
N MET A 68 1.93 0.08 -0.28
CA MET A 68 2.33 -0.79 -1.39
C MET A 68 1.33 -0.73 -2.55
N LEU A 69 0.01 -0.77 -2.30
CA LEU A 69 -1.01 -0.62 -3.34
C LEU A 69 -0.94 0.74 -4.03
N VAL A 70 -0.70 1.83 -3.28
CA VAL A 70 -0.48 3.17 -3.84
C VAL A 70 0.76 3.19 -4.73
N LEU A 71 1.85 2.53 -4.33
CA LEU A 71 3.05 2.40 -5.16
C LEU A 71 2.75 1.66 -6.47
N LEU A 72 2.07 0.50 -6.42
CA LEU A 72 1.66 -0.25 -7.61
C LEU A 72 0.86 0.62 -8.57
N ALA A 73 -0.17 1.31 -8.05
CA ALA A 73 -0.98 2.22 -8.83
C ALA A 73 -0.14 3.36 -9.42
N SER A 74 0.83 3.92 -8.68
CA SER A 74 1.73 4.98 -9.17
C SER A 74 2.58 4.52 -10.36
N LYS A 75 3.00 3.25 -10.36
CA LYS A 75 3.84 2.62 -11.39
C LYS A 75 3.03 1.94 -12.51
N ASN A 76 1.70 1.99 -12.45
CA ASN A 76 0.80 1.30 -13.36
C ASN A 76 1.02 -0.22 -13.39
N ILE A 77 1.34 -0.81 -12.23
CA ILE A 77 1.45 -2.25 -12.04
C ILE A 77 0.14 -2.75 -11.46
N SER A 78 -0.47 -3.74 -12.09
CA SER A 78 -1.72 -4.36 -11.65
C SER A 78 -1.51 -5.31 -10.47
N LEU A 79 -2.58 -5.57 -9.72
CA LEU A 79 -2.56 -6.63 -8.70
C LEU A 79 -2.41 -8.03 -9.30
N ASP A 80 -2.90 -8.24 -10.53
CA ASP A 80 -2.78 -9.52 -11.23
C ASP A 80 -1.30 -9.85 -11.51
N GLU A 81 -0.50 -8.87 -11.95
CA GLU A 81 0.96 -9.05 -12.12
C GLU A 81 1.66 -9.45 -10.81
N ILE A 82 1.21 -8.93 -9.66
CA ILE A 82 1.72 -9.33 -8.35
C ILE A 82 1.27 -10.73 -7.98
N ASN A 83 0.01 -11.08 -8.25
CA ASN A 83 -0.54 -12.41 -7.98
C ASN A 83 0.17 -13.49 -8.81
N GLU A 84 0.39 -13.26 -10.10
CA GLU A 84 1.16 -14.16 -10.98
C GLU A 84 2.57 -14.40 -10.44
N GLU A 85 3.20 -13.35 -9.91
CA GLU A 85 4.53 -13.45 -9.32
C GLU A 85 4.51 -14.21 -7.99
N LEU A 86 3.49 -14.02 -7.15
CA LEU A 86 3.29 -14.79 -5.91
C LEU A 86 3.00 -16.28 -6.18
N GLU A 87 2.22 -16.60 -7.21
CA GLU A 87 1.94 -18.00 -7.60
C GLU A 87 3.21 -18.78 -7.94
N LYS A 88 4.21 -18.12 -8.55
CA LYS A 88 5.51 -18.75 -8.83
C LYS A 88 6.26 -19.17 -7.56
N ARG A 89 5.99 -18.54 -6.41
CA ARG A 89 6.62 -18.86 -5.11
C ARG A 89 5.95 -20.02 -4.37
N GLN A 90 4.77 -20.45 -4.80
CA GLN A 90 4.07 -21.61 -4.22
C GLN A 90 4.54 -22.96 -4.80
N LYS A 91 5.41 -22.93 -5.82
CA LYS A 91 6.08 -24.11 -6.38
C LYS A 91 7.35 -24.43 -5.60
#